data_AF-A0A699IH47-F1
#
_entry.id   AF-A0A699IH47-F1
#
_cell.length_a   1.000
_cell.length_b   1.000
_cell.length_c   1.000
_cell.angle_alpha   90.00
_cell.angle_beta   90.00
_cell.angle_gamma   90.00
#
_symmetry.space_group_name_H-M   'P 1'
#
loop_
_entity.id
_entity.type
_entity.pdbx_description
1 polymer ?
#
loop_
_entity_poly.entity_id
_entity_poly.type
_entity_poly.pdbx_seq_one_letter_code
_entity_poly.pdbx_strand_id
1 'polypeptide(L)'
;ELPLERIEEIEDKIGGLRNGRIIIHRDFNRLESELEEARTQIAGLQKKQMGHDDKVVLARVKISTLEMIIEDIQKYCPRTEVKKMEDEFYNLTVKENDFKTYVRRFQELVVLCPTMVPNSEKLMEIFIRGLPRSIEGNVTALKTQTLRKPLP
;
A
#
# COMPACT_ATOMS: atom_id res chain seq x y z
N GLU A 1 -11.02 4.83 -24.28
CA GLU A 1 -11.90 5.08 -23.11
C GLU A 1 -12.10 6.57 -22.96
N LEU A 2 -13.27 6.99 -22.50
CA LEU A 2 -13.56 8.41 -22.25
C LEU A 2 -12.88 8.82 -20.93
N PRO A 3 -12.17 9.97 -20.87
CA PRO A 3 -11.49 10.41 -19.64
C PRO A 3 -12.44 10.58 -18.44
N LEU A 4 -13.74 10.77 -18.70
CA LEU A 4 -14.78 10.93 -17.68
C LEU A 4 -15.07 9.64 -16.92
N GLU A 5 -15.15 8.49 -17.59
CA GLU A 5 -15.36 7.19 -16.93
C GLU A 5 -14.22 6.91 -15.94
N ARG A 6 -13.00 7.23 -16.36
CA ARG A 6 -11.80 7.07 -15.53
C ARG A 6 -11.79 7.99 -14.31
N ILE A 7 -12.37 9.19 -14.42
CA ILE A 7 -12.54 10.12 -13.29
C ILE A 7 -13.61 9.60 -12.32
N GLU A 8 -14.73 9.08 -12.83
CA GLU A 8 -15.80 8.51 -11.99
C GLU A 8 -15.29 7.31 -11.18
N GLU A 9 -14.46 6.45 -11.78
CA GLU A 9 -13.81 5.35 -11.05
C GLU A 9 -12.88 5.83 -9.92
N ILE A 10 -12.19 6.95 -10.11
CA ILE A 10 -11.32 7.56 -9.09
C ILE A 10 -12.17 8.17 -7.97
N GLU A 11 -13.28 8.85 -8.31
CA GLU A 11 -14.26 9.39 -7.36
C GLU A 11 -14.84 8.29 -6.46
N ASP A 12 -15.23 7.15 -7.03
CA ASP A 12 -15.76 5.99 -6.30
C ASP A 12 -14.72 5.37 -5.36
N LYS A 13 -13.45 5.27 -5.81
CA LYS A 13 -12.34 4.79 -4.96
C LYS A 13 -12.15 5.72 -3.75
N ILE A 14 -12.13 7.04 -3.96
CA ILE A 14 -12.01 8.04 -2.89
C ILE A 14 -13.21 8.00 -1.93
N GLY A 15 -14.43 7.86 -2.45
CA GLY A 15 -15.63 7.67 -1.63
C GLY A 15 -15.51 6.45 -0.70
N GLY A 16 -14.93 5.36 -1.20
CA GLY A 16 -14.58 4.18 -0.41
C GLY A 16 -13.54 4.44 0.69
N LEU A 17 -12.57 5.34 0.45
CA LEU A 17 -11.57 5.74 1.46
C LEU A 17 -12.22 6.53 2.60
N ARG A 18 -13.12 7.46 2.28
CA ARG A 18 -13.81 8.32 3.26
C ARG A 18 -14.71 7.53 4.22
N ASN A 19 -15.20 6.36 3.79
CA ASN A 19 -16.09 5.50 4.57
C ASN A 19 -15.35 4.46 5.45
N GLY A 20 -14.04 4.65 5.70
CA GLY A 20 -13.31 3.89 6.73
C GLY A 20 -12.60 2.62 6.24
N ARG A 21 -12.39 2.45 4.93
CA ARG A 21 -11.42 1.44 4.45
C ARG A 21 -10.01 1.86 4.88
N ILE A 22 -9.26 0.95 5.49
CA ILE A 22 -7.85 1.16 5.87
C ILE A 22 -7.08 1.52 4.60
N ILE A 23 -6.55 2.74 4.54
CA ILE A 23 -5.79 3.22 3.38
C ILE A 23 -4.42 2.53 3.39
N ILE A 24 -4.14 1.72 2.38
CA ILE A 24 -2.81 1.16 2.18
C ILE A 24 -2.03 2.12 1.26
N HIS A 25 -0.76 2.41 1.58
CA HIS A 25 0.07 3.33 0.79
C HIS A 25 0.12 3.00 -0.72
N ARG A 26 0.01 1.71 -1.07
CA ARG A 26 -0.10 1.25 -2.47
C ARG A 26 -1.38 1.76 -3.16
N ASP A 27 -2.51 1.76 -2.46
CA ASP A 27 -3.78 2.21 -3.04
C ASP A 27 -3.72 3.70 -3.35
N PHE A 28 -3.04 4.46 -2.48
CA PHE A 28 -2.80 5.88 -2.68
C PHE A 28 -1.86 6.18 -3.85
N ASN A 29 -0.70 5.52 -3.93
CA ASN A 29 0.25 5.69 -5.04
C ASN A 29 -0.36 5.29 -6.40
N ARG A 30 -1.21 4.26 -6.39
CA ARG A 30 -1.96 3.83 -7.57
C ARG A 30 -2.99 4.88 -7.99
N LEU A 31 -3.72 5.45 -7.03
CA LEU A 31 -4.69 6.52 -7.26
C LEU A 31 -4.01 7.78 -7.85
N GLU A 32 -2.84 8.17 -7.33
CA GLU A 32 -2.02 9.26 -7.89
C GLU A 32 -1.65 9.00 -9.35
N SER A 33 -1.18 7.78 -9.65
CA SER A 33 -0.78 7.42 -11.01
C SER A 33 -1.97 7.42 -11.99
N GLU A 34 -3.13 6.91 -11.55
CA GLU A 34 -4.36 6.93 -12.33
C GLU A 34 -4.82 8.37 -12.60
N LEU A 35 -4.71 9.27 -11.62
CA LEU A 35 -5.06 10.69 -11.76
C LEU A 35 -4.14 11.44 -12.72
N GLU A 36 -2.81 11.23 -12.65
CA GLU A 36 -1.85 11.85 -13.57
C GLU A 36 -2.07 11.43 -15.02
N GLU A 37 -2.40 10.16 -15.23
CA GLU A 37 -2.72 9.68 -16.56
C GLU A 37 -4.03 10.32 -17.07
N ALA A 38 -5.05 10.50 -16.22
CA ALA A 38 -6.28 11.19 -16.59
C ALA A 38 -6.02 12.67 -16.97
N ARG A 39 -5.16 13.38 -16.22
CA ARG A 39 -4.69 14.73 -16.57
C ARG A 39 -4.04 14.78 -17.94
N THR A 40 -3.13 13.85 -18.20
CA THR A 40 -2.38 13.78 -19.46
C THR A 40 -3.33 13.54 -20.65
N GLN A 41 -4.31 12.66 -20.48
CA GLN A 41 -5.33 12.39 -21.52
C GLN A 41 -6.19 13.64 -21.82
N ILE A 42 -6.63 14.37 -20.79
CA ILE A 42 -7.43 15.61 -20.97
C ILE A 42 -6.61 16.72 -21.62
N ALA A 43 -5.36 16.91 -21.22
CA ALA A 43 -4.45 17.86 -21.87
C ALA A 43 -4.23 17.51 -23.36
N GLY A 44 -4.18 16.21 -23.70
CA GLY A 44 -4.12 15.73 -25.08
C GLY A 44 -5.37 16.02 -25.89
N LEU A 45 -6.56 15.92 -25.29
CA LEU A 45 -7.84 16.24 -25.93
C LEU A 45 -8.01 17.75 -26.17
N GLN A 46 -7.60 18.59 -25.22
CA GLN A 46 -7.58 20.06 -25.35
C GLN A 46 -6.71 20.55 -26.50
N LYS A 47 -5.58 19.87 -26.77
CA LYS A 47 -4.72 20.21 -27.91
C LYS A 47 -5.33 19.84 -29.26
N LYS A 48 -6.31 18.93 -29.31
CA LYS A 48 -7.00 18.49 -30.54
C LYS A 48 -8.29 19.26 -30.81
N GLN A 49 -8.93 19.83 -29.77
CA GLN A 49 -10.15 20.63 -29.90
C GLN A 49 -9.88 22.09 -29.52
N MET A 50 -10.03 23.00 -30.48
CA MET A 50 -9.76 24.44 -30.33
C MET A 50 -10.92 25.21 -29.67
N GLY A 51 -11.55 24.65 -28.63
CA GLY A 51 -12.73 25.25 -28.03
C GLY A 51 -13.14 24.64 -26.69
N HIS A 52 -13.76 25.46 -25.84
CA HIS A 52 -14.32 25.11 -24.54
C HIS A 52 -15.48 24.12 -24.71
N ASP A 53 -15.17 22.84 -24.86
CA ASP A 53 -16.14 21.77 -24.64
C ASP A 53 -16.46 21.74 -23.15
N ASP A 54 -17.73 21.97 -22.80
CA ASP A 54 -18.22 21.97 -21.41
C ASP A 54 -17.79 20.70 -20.66
N LYS A 55 -17.64 19.56 -21.35
CA LYS A 55 -17.18 18.30 -20.76
C LYS A 55 -15.71 18.34 -20.37
N VAL A 56 -14.88 19.02 -21.16
CA VAL A 56 -13.44 19.20 -20.89
C VAL A 56 -13.24 20.17 -19.73
N VAL A 57 -14.04 21.23 -19.65
CA VAL A 57 -14.05 22.16 -18.52
C VAL A 57 -14.49 21.45 -17.24
N LEU A 58 -15.57 20.67 -17.31
CA LEU A 58 -16.05 19.86 -16.19
C LEU A 58 -15.00 18.84 -15.71
N ALA A 59 -14.35 18.13 -16.63
CA ALA A 59 -13.32 17.16 -16.29
C ALA A 59 -12.10 17.81 -15.61
N ARG A 60 -11.71 19.02 -16.04
CA ARG A 60 -10.67 19.80 -15.36
C ARG A 60 -11.05 20.17 -13.92
N VAL A 61 -12.28 20.66 -13.71
CA VAL A 61 -12.75 21.05 -12.37
C VAL A 61 -12.81 19.83 -11.44
N LYS A 62 -13.27 18.68 -11.95
CA LYS A 62 -13.25 17.42 -11.21
C LYS A 62 -11.83 17.01 -10.82
N ILE A 63 -10.89 17.05 -11.76
CA ILE A 63 -9.48 16.74 -11.49
C ILE A 63 -8.88 17.66 -10.42
N SER A 64 -9.11 18.98 -10.50
CA SER A 64 -8.60 19.91 -9.48
C SER A 64 -9.25 19.71 -8.11
N THR A 65 -10.48 19.20 -8.07
CA THR A 65 -11.11 18.79 -6.81
C THR A 65 -10.45 17.54 -6.23
N LEU A 66 -10.16 16.55 -7.07
CA LEU A 66 -9.49 15.31 -6.65
C LEU A 66 -8.05 15.56 -6.20
N GLU A 67 -7.33 16.46 -6.87
CA GLU A 67 -6.02 17.00 -6.45
C GLU A 67 -6.03 17.46 -4.99
N MET A 68 -6.94 18.37 -4.68
CA MET A 68 -7.05 18.97 -3.35
C MET A 68 -7.36 17.91 -2.28
N ILE A 69 -8.23 16.95 -2.57
CA ILE A 69 -8.56 15.86 -1.65
C ILE A 69 -7.34 14.94 -1.40
N ILE A 70 -6.59 14.63 -2.46
CA ILE A 70 -5.37 13.81 -2.38
C ILE A 70 -4.29 14.52 -1.56
N GLU A 71 -4.08 15.82 -1.76
CA GLU A 71 -3.14 16.63 -0.96
C GLU A 71 -3.53 16.64 0.53
N ASP A 72 -4.82 16.80 0.85
CA ASP A 72 -5.30 16.71 2.22
C ASP A 72 -5.03 15.33 2.84
N ILE A 73 -5.28 14.24 2.10
CA ILE A 73 -4.96 12.88 2.57
C ILE A 73 -3.46 12.71 2.82
N GLN A 74 -2.59 13.21 1.94
CA GLN A 74 -1.13 13.17 2.12
C GLN A 74 -0.65 13.93 3.35
N LYS A 75 -1.29 15.07 3.66
CA LYS A 75 -0.98 15.86 4.85
C LYS A 75 -1.20 15.09 6.15
N TYR A 76 -2.24 14.25 6.19
CA TYR A 76 -2.55 13.42 7.37
C TYR A 76 -1.88 12.03 7.35
N CYS A 77 -1.47 11.54 6.17
CA CYS A 77 -0.74 10.28 6.01
C CYS A 77 0.56 10.51 5.21
N PRO A 78 1.54 11.25 5.77
CA PRO A 78 2.73 11.63 5.03
C PRO A 78 3.57 10.41 4.68
N ARG A 79 4.02 10.35 3.43
CA ARG A 79 4.85 9.26 2.88
C ARG A 79 6.13 9.01 3.69
N THR A 80 6.66 10.04 4.34
CA THR A 80 7.80 9.95 5.24
C THR A 80 7.52 9.09 6.47
N GLU A 81 6.33 9.22 7.07
CA GLU A 81 5.93 8.41 8.23
C GLU A 81 5.67 6.96 7.81
N VAL A 82 5.03 6.75 6.66
CA VAL A 82 4.86 5.40 6.09
C VAL A 82 6.22 4.74 5.86
N LYS A 83 7.17 5.47 5.24
CA LYS A 83 8.51 4.95 4.99
C LYS A 83 9.25 4.59 6.28
N LYS A 84 9.11 5.40 7.34
CA LYS A 84 9.67 5.05 8.66
C LYS A 84 9.08 3.76 9.21
N MET A 85 7.78 3.53 9.05
CA MET A 85 7.13 2.29 9.47
C MET A 85 7.61 1.09 8.63
N GLU A 86 7.75 1.25 7.30
CA GLU A 86 8.30 0.22 6.42
C GLU A 86 9.76 -0.12 6.78
N ASP A 87 10.59 0.89 7.05
CA ASP A 87 11.98 0.74 7.48
C ASP A 87 12.06 0.06 8.86
N GLU A 88 11.20 0.45 9.80
CA GLU A 88 11.10 -0.22 11.11
C GLU A 88 10.71 -1.69 10.95
N PHE A 89 9.72 -1.97 10.09
CA PHE A 89 9.25 -3.33 9.86
C PHE A 89 10.31 -4.20 9.21
N TYR A 90 11.08 -3.64 8.26
CA TYR A 90 12.18 -4.35 7.62
C TYR A 90 13.29 -4.73 8.61
N ASN A 91 13.59 -3.83 9.56
CA ASN A 91 14.66 -3.96 10.54
C ASN A 91 14.21 -4.55 11.90
N LEU A 92 12.94 -4.95 12.01
CA LEU A 92 12.38 -5.45 13.27
C LEU A 92 13.06 -6.78 13.66
N THR A 93 13.68 -6.79 14.84
CA THR A 93 14.37 -7.96 15.40
C THR A 93 14.06 -8.13 16.88
N VAL A 94 14.12 -9.36 17.39
CA VAL A 94 13.97 -9.65 18.82
C VAL A 94 15.17 -9.11 19.58
N LYS A 95 14.93 -8.25 20.59
CA LYS A 95 15.96 -7.75 21.52
C LYS A 95 15.95 -8.57 22.80
N GLU A 96 17.13 -8.98 23.28
CA GLU A 96 17.40 -9.48 24.64
C GLU A 96 16.28 -10.35 25.28
N ASN A 97 15.74 -11.29 24.49
CA ASN A 97 14.66 -12.22 24.87
C ASN A 97 13.25 -11.62 25.07
N ASP A 98 12.99 -10.36 24.70
CA ASP A 98 11.64 -9.77 24.73
C ASP A 98 10.82 -10.11 23.46
N PHE A 99 10.49 -11.40 23.34
CA PHE A 99 9.69 -11.90 22.23
C PHE A 99 8.25 -11.34 22.26
N LYS A 100 7.72 -11.04 23.45
CA LYS A 100 6.36 -10.50 23.60
C LYS A 100 6.24 -9.12 22.98
N THR A 101 7.23 -8.24 23.24
CA THR A 101 7.27 -6.92 22.61
C THR A 101 7.50 -7.02 21.11
N TYR A 102 8.35 -7.93 20.65
CA TYR A 102 8.54 -8.19 19.22
C TYR A 102 7.23 -8.58 18.53
N VAL A 103 6.49 -9.58 19.05
CA VAL A 103 5.23 -10.04 18.45
C VAL A 103 4.19 -8.92 18.42
N ARG A 104 4.07 -8.17 19.51
CA ARG A 104 3.15 -7.02 19.58
C ARG A 104 3.49 -5.99 18.49
N ARG A 105 4.76 -5.60 18.39
CA ARG A 105 5.17 -4.59 17.41
C ARG A 105 5.04 -5.08 15.97
N PHE A 106 5.34 -6.36 15.73
CA PHE A 106 5.13 -7.01 14.44
C PHE A 106 3.65 -6.95 14.02
N GLN A 107 2.72 -7.28 14.93
CA GLN A 107 1.28 -7.19 14.65
C GLN A 107 0.82 -5.77 14.34
N GLU A 108 1.30 -4.78 15.10
CA GLU A 108 1.01 -3.36 14.83
C GLU A 108 1.50 -2.96 13.43
N LEU A 109 2.72 -3.35 13.04
CA LEU A 109 3.30 -3.03 11.74
C LEU A 109 2.63 -3.77 10.57
N VAL A 110 2.14 -5.00 10.78
CA VAL A 110 1.31 -5.71 9.79
C VAL A 110 0.04 -4.93 9.46
N VAL A 111 -0.59 -4.32 10.48
CA VAL A 111 -1.81 -3.52 10.31
C VAL A 111 -1.50 -2.18 9.62
N LEU A 112 -0.38 -1.56 9.95
CA LEU A 112 0.02 -0.26 9.41
C LEU A 112 0.60 -0.36 7.99
N CYS A 113 1.27 -1.46 7.66
CA CYS A 113 1.96 -1.67 6.37
C CYS A 113 1.58 -3.02 5.72
N PRO A 114 0.29 -3.29 5.46
CA PRO A 114 -0.14 -4.58 4.91
C PRO A 114 0.44 -4.88 3.52
N THR A 115 0.91 -3.87 2.79
CA THR A 115 1.65 -4.01 1.52
C THR A 115 2.96 -4.77 1.65
N MET A 116 3.63 -4.70 2.80
CA MET A 116 4.88 -5.43 3.05
C MET A 116 4.64 -6.92 3.25
N VAL A 117 3.40 -7.31 3.55
CA VAL A 117 2.96 -8.69 3.82
C VAL A 117 1.76 -9.07 2.92
N PRO A 118 1.93 -9.07 1.58
CA PRO A 118 0.83 -9.27 0.64
C PRO A 118 0.18 -10.66 0.71
N ASN A 119 0.84 -11.62 1.35
CA ASN A 119 0.35 -12.97 1.57
C ASN A 119 0.96 -13.57 2.85
N SER A 120 0.46 -14.75 3.23
CA SER A 120 0.92 -15.47 4.43
C SER A 120 2.38 -15.94 4.33
N GLU A 121 2.88 -16.25 3.13
CA GLU A 121 4.27 -16.66 2.92
C GLU A 121 5.24 -15.53 3.25
N LYS A 122 4.98 -14.32 2.73
CA LYS A 122 5.80 -13.14 3.00
C LYS A 122 5.73 -12.71 4.46
N LEU A 123 4.55 -12.85 5.07
CA LEU A 123 4.37 -12.62 6.50
C LEU A 123 5.27 -13.53 7.34
N MET A 124 5.28 -14.84 7.05
CA MET A 124 6.15 -15.79 7.75
C MET A 124 7.64 -15.54 7.50
N GLU A 125 8.02 -15.19 6.27
CA GLU A 125 9.42 -14.85 5.92
C GLU A 125 9.95 -13.69 6.79
N ILE A 126 9.19 -12.58 6.86
CA ILE A 126 9.59 -11.40 7.65
C ILE A 126 9.61 -11.73 9.14
N PHE A 127 8.63 -12.50 9.63
CA PHE A 127 8.57 -12.92 11.02
C PHE A 127 9.80 -13.75 11.42
N ILE A 128 10.16 -14.76 10.62
CA ILE A 128 11.31 -15.63 10.89
C ILE A 128 12.61 -14.83 10.83
N ARG A 129 12.74 -13.90 9.88
CA ARG A 129 13.93 -13.04 9.72
C ARG A 129 14.21 -12.17 10.95
N GLY A 130 13.18 -11.80 11.72
CA GLY A 130 13.34 -11.03 12.95
C GLY A 130 13.78 -11.86 14.15
N LEU A 131 13.80 -13.20 14.05
CA LEU A 131 14.17 -14.07 15.16
C LEU A 131 15.69 -14.14 15.35
N PRO A 132 16.16 -14.39 16.59
CA PRO A 132 17.56 -14.69 16.84
C PRO A 132 17.99 -15.97 16.10
N ARG A 133 19.23 -15.99 15.57
CA ARG A 133 19.80 -17.16 14.85
C ARG A 133 19.77 -18.46 15.66
N SER A 134 19.75 -18.38 16.99
CA SER A 134 19.60 -19.54 17.88
C SER A 134 18.27 -20.28 17.70
N ILE A 135 17.25 -19.62 17.16
CA ILE A 135 15.92 -20.20 16.87
C ILE A 135 15.82 -20.63 15.39
N GLU A 136 16.49 -19.93 14.49
CA GLU A 136 16.52 -20.21 13.04
C GLU A 136 17.01 -21.65 12.73
N GLY A 137 17.99 -22.12 13.49
CA GLY A 137 18.50 -23.50 13.40
C GLY A 137 17.44 -24.57 13.73
N ASN A 138 16.51 -24.29 14.63
CA ASN A 138 15.46 -25.25 15.03
C ASN A 138 14.28 -25.26 14.04
N VAL A 139 13.91 -24.10 13.48
CA VAL A 139 12.82 -24.00 12.47
C VAL A 139 13.22 -24.72 11.19
N THR A 140 14.47 -24.59 10.76
CA THR A 140 15.02 -25.28 9.59
C THR A 140 15.15 -26.80 9.82
N ALA A 141 15.50 -27.21 11.06
CA ALA A 141 15.53 -28.62 11.47
C ALA A 141 14.13 -29.26 11.51
N LEU A 142 13.09 -28.53 11.91
CA LEU A 142 11.72 -29.04 11.94
C LEU A 142 11.18 -29.29 10.51
N LYS A 143 11.53 -28.42 9.55
CA LYS A 143 11.17 -28.58 8.14
C LYS A 143 11.82 -29.82 7.50
N THR A 144 13.03 -30.18 7.93
CA THR A 144 13.73 -31.39 7.46
C THR A 144 13.23 -32.68 8.11
N GLN A 145 12.73 -32.64 9.34
CA GLN A 145 12.14 -33.82 9.99
C GLN A 145 10.78 -34.23 9.40
N THR A 146 9.95 -33.29 8.97
CA THR A 146 8.63 -33.61 8.37
C THR A 146 8.74 -34.28 6.99
N LEU A 147 9.83 -34.02 6.25
CA LEU A 147 10.13 -34.66 4.96
C LEU A 147 10.84 -36.02 5.09
N ARG A 148 11.30 -36.39 6.29
CA ARG A 148 12.15 -37.58 6.53
C ARG A 148 11.46 -38.64 7.38
N LYS A 149 10.13 -38.74 7.29
CA LYS A 149 9.41 -39.95 7.70
C LYS A 149 9.25 -40.83 6.46
N PRO A 150 10.04 -41.90 6.29
CA PRO A 150 9.65 -42.96 5.38
C PRO A 150 8.34 -43.53 5.90
N LEU A 151 7.33 -43.65 5.03
CA LEU A 151 6.21 -44.53 5.35
C LEU A 151 6.79 -45.95 5.55
N PRO A 152 6.34 -46.68 6.59
CA PRO A 152 6.72 -48.07 6.80
C PRO A 152 6.29 -48.97 5.64
#